data_AF-A0A6G2DG58-F1
#
_entry.id   AF-A0A6G2DG58-F1
#
_cell.length_a   1.000
_cell.length_b   1.000
_cell.length_c   1.000
_cell.angle_alpha   90.00
_cell.angle_beta   90.00
_cell.angle_gamma   90.00
#
_symmetry.space_group_name_H-M   'P 1'
#
loop_
_entity.id
_entity.type
_entity.pdbx_description
1 polymer ?
#
loop_
_entity_poly.entity_id
_entity_poly.type
_entity_poly.pdbx_seq_one_letter_code
_entity_poly.pdbx_strand_id
1 'polypeptide(L)' 'MSRKQEQMETLLLLLRDSKDYISAKVLGEKLNCSDKTVYRLVKVINK' A
#
# COMPACT_ATOMS: atom_id res chain seq x y z
N MET A 1 -4.41 -17.07 0.17
CA MET A 1 -3.28 -16.12 0.33
C MET A 1 -3.29 -15.60 1.76
N SER A 2 -2.16 -15.15 2.32
CA SER A 2 -2.22 -14.41 3.58
C SER A 2 -2.77 -13.01 3.33
N ARG A 3 -3.58 -12.47 4.26
CA ARG A 3 -4.13 -11.10 4.17
C ARG A 3 -3.05 -10.04 3.91
N LYS A 4 -1.83 -10.27 4.41
CA LYS A 4 -0.68 -9.38 4.21
C LYS A 4 -0.14 -9.43 2.77
N GLN A 5 -0.15 -10.59 2.12
CA GLN A 5 0.21 -10.72 0.72
C GLN A 5 -0.81 -10.03 -0.19
N GLU A 6 -2.11 -10.22 0.05
CA GLU A 6 -3.17 -9.53 -0.71
C GLU A 6 -3.06 -8.01 -0.61
N GLN A 7 -2.77 -7.48 0.59
CA GLN A 7 -2.53 -6.06 0.80
C GLN A 7 -1.28 -5.56 0.07
N MET A 8 -0.24 -6.38 -0.02
CA MET A 8 0.99 -6.04 -0.72
C MET A 8 0.80 -6.02 -2.25
N GLU A 9 0.13 -7.03 -2.81
CA GLU A 9 -0.19 -7.09 -4.24
C GLU A 9 -1.07 -5.92 -4.66
N THR A 10 -2.10 -5.62 -3.86
CA THR A 10 -2.99 -4.48 -4.10
C THR A 10 -2.23 -3.15 -4.03
N LEU A 11 -1.32 -2.99 -3.06
CA LEU A 11 -0.47 -1.79 -2.95
C LEU A 11 0.43 -1.62 -4.19
N LEU A 12 1.05 -2.70 -4.67
CA LEU A 12 1.91 -2.66 -5.86
C LEU A 12 1.14 -2.29 -7.13
N LEU A 13 -0.08 -2.81 -7.31
CA LEU A 13 -0.96 -2.43 -8.41
C LEU A 13 -1.31 -0.93 -8.36
N LEU A 14 -1.69 -0.42 -7.18
CA LEU A 14 -2.02 0.99 -7.00
C LEU A 14 -0.84 1.92 -7.26
N LEU A 15 0.37 1.53 -6.84
CA LEU A 15 1.60 2.28 -7.09
C LEU A 15 2.02 2.24 -8.56
N ARG A 16 1.77 1.13 -9.26
CA ARG A 16 2.07 0.99 -10.70
C ARG A 16 1.19 1.90 -11.56
N ASP A 17 -0.10 1.99 -11.24
CA ASP A 17 -1.07 2.77 -12.02
C ASP A 17 -0.97 4.27 -11.73
N SER A 18 -0.37 4.65 -10.59
CA SER A 18 -0.25 6.05 -10.18
C SER A 18 1.05 6.66 -10.67
N LYS A 19 0.94 7.67 -11.55
CA LYS A 19 2.08 8.48 -12.00
C LYS A 19 2.40 9.66 -11.08
N ASP A 20 1.52 9.94 -10.12
CA ASP A 20 1.62 11.06 -9.18
C ASP A 20 1.78 10.60 -7.73
N TYR A 21 2.22 11.52 -6.87
CA TYR A 21 2.30 11.31 -5.43
C TYR A 21 0.93 10.98 -4.85
N ILE A 22 0.84 9.86 -4.13
CA ILE A 22 -0.34 9.44 -3.39
C ILE A 22 -0.07 9.53 -1.89
N SER A 23 -1.04 10.06 -1.16
CA SER A 23 -0.98 10.12 0.30
C SER A 23 -1.20 8.75 0.94
N ALA A 24 -0.54 8.52 2.09
CA ALA A 24 -0.71 7.30 2.87
C ALA A 24 -2.17 7.09 3.31
N LYS A 25 -2.91 8.17 3.57
CA LYS A 25 -4.33 8.14 3.92
C LYS A 25 -5.19 7.52 2.82
N VAL A 26 -5.00 7.97 1.57
CA VAL A 26 -5.74 7.43 0.41
C VAL A 26 -5.40 5.96 0.19
N LEU A 27 -4.15 5.55 0.38
CA LEU A 27 -3.77 4.14 0.33
C LEU A 27 -4.39 3.33 1.47
N GLY A 28 -4.46 3.89 2.68
CA GLY A 28 -5.07 3.27 3.84
C GLY A 28 -6.55 2.98 3.62
N GLU A 29 -7.29 3.95 3.07
CA GLU A 29 -8.69 3.81 2.69
C GLU A 29 -8.88 2.71 1.64
N LYS A 30 -8.05 2.67 0.58
CA LYS A 30 -8.12 1.65 -0.48
C LYS A 30 -7.74 0.24 0.00
N LEU A 31 -6.79 0.13 0.92
CA LEU A 31 -6.27 -1.14 1.44
C LEU A 31 -6.99 -1.60 2.72
N ASN A 32 -8.00 -0.83 3.16
CA ASN A 32 -8.71 -1.01 4.42
C ASN A 32 -7.75 -1.25 5.60
N CYS A 33 -6.79 -0.33 5.77
CA CYS A 33 -5.77 -0.41 6.80
C CYS A 33 -5.32 0.98 7.28
N SER A 34 -4.67 1.03 8.44
CA SER A 34 -4.15 2.29 8.97
C SER A 34 -2.96 2.82 8.17
N ASP A 35 -2.76 4.13 8.16
CA ASP A 35 -1.59 4.80 7.57
C ASP A 35 -0.27 4.19 8.07
N LYS A 36 -0.21 3.83 9.36
CA LYS A 36 0.96 3.15 9.96
C LYS A 36 1.26 1.81 9.28
N THR A 37 0.22 1.06 8.91
CA THR A 37 0.36 -0.19 8.15
C THR A 37 0.84 0.08 6.73
N VAL A 38 0.32 1.11 6.06
CA VAL A 38 0.79 1.54 4.73
C VAL A 38 2.28 1.87 4.76
N TYR A 39 2.75 2.68 5.72
CA TYR A 39 4.18 3.01 5.86
C TYR A 39 5.05 1.77 6.05
N ARG A 40 4.59 0.78 6.83
CA ARG A 40 5.30 -0.49 7.03
C ARG A 40 5.39 -1.28 5.73
N LEU A 41 4.31 -1.34 4.95
CA LEU A 41 4.29 -2.04 3.65
C LEU A 41 5.22 -1.35 2.64
N VAL A 42 5.12 -0.03 2.50
CA VAL A 42 6.01 0.75 1.62
C VAL A 42 7.48 0.62 2.02
N LYS A 43 7.79 0.63 3.31
CA LYS A 43 9.17 0.41 3.81
C LYS A 43 9.71 -0.98 3.47
N VAL A 44 8.85 -1.99 3.34
CA VAL A 44 9.26 -3.34 2.92
C VAL A 44 9.54 -3.39 1.42
N ILE A 45 8.81 -2.62 0.60
CA ILE A 45 9.03 -2.53 -0.85
C ILE A 45 10.34 -1.79 -1.17
N ASN A 46 10.62 -0.69 -0.50
CA ASN A 46 11.82 0.14 -0.73
C ASN A 46 13.10 -0.41 -0.05
N LYS A 47 13.15 -1.70 0.25
CA LYS A 47 14.27 -2.34 0.95
C LYS A 47 15.14 -3.11 -0.03
#